data_AF-A0A7G5MXX0-F1
#
_entry.id   AF-A0A7G5MXX0-F1
#
_cell.length_a   1.000
_cell.length_b   1.000
_cell.length_c   1.000
_cell.angle_alpha   90.00
_cell.angle_beta   90.00
_cell.angle_gamma   90.00
#
_symmetry.space_group_name_H-M   'P 1'
#
loop_
_entity.id
_entity.type
_entity.pdbx_description
1 polymer ?
#
loop_
_entity_poly.entity_id
_entity_poly.type
_entity_poly.pdbx_seq_one_letter_code
_entity_poly.pdbx_strand_id
1 'polypeptide(L)' 'MTVYIDLERLLKEKNISKNKVCEACKLQRTQLNNYCKGKVTRVDLAILARLCEFLDCTPNDILKLR' A
#
# COMPACT_ATOMS: atom_id res chain seq x y z
N MET A 1 10.47 17.22 -5.82
CA MET A 1 9.28 16.40 -6.07
C MET A 1 9.68 14.94 -5.95
N THR A 2 9.17 14.23 -4.95
CA THR A 2 9.43 12.80 -4.73
C THR A 2 8.10 12.05 -4.62
N VAL A 3 8.03 10.86 -5.22
CA VAL A 3 6.88 9.96 -5.05
C VAL A 3 7.07 9.18 -3.75
N TYR A 4 6.00 9.07 -2.97
CA TYR A 4 5.97 8.22 -1.77
C TYR A 4 4.66 7.44 -1.72
N ILE A 5 4.65 6.41 -0.87
CA ILE A 5 3.51 5.51 -0.69
C ILE A 5 2.75 5.92 0.57
N ASP A 6 1.49 6.33 0.42
CA ASP A 6 0.60 6.76 1.50
C ASP A 6 -0.41 5.66 1.89
N LEU A 7 0.09 4.42 1.97
CA LEU A 7 -0.75 3.25 2.21
C LEU A 7 -1.39 3.27 3.61
N GLU A 8 -0.70 3.81 4.62
CA GLU A 8 -1.23 3.82 5.99
C GLU A 8 -2.50 4.67 6.13
N ARG A 9 -2.55 5.81 5.44
CA ARG A 9 -3.74 6.65 5.40
C ARG A 9 -4.91 5.89 4.78
N LEU A 10 -4.70 5.28 3.60
CA LEU A 10 -5.74 4.56 2.89
C LEU A 10 -6.32 3.38 3.70
N LEU A 11 -5.46 2.66 4.42
CA LEU A 11 -5.91 1.57 5.31
C LEU A 11 -6.76 2.06 6.48
N LYS A 12 -6.42 3.23 7.05
CA LYS A 12 -7.22 3.86 8.11
C LYS A 12 -8.56 4.34 7.57
N GLU A 13 -8.59 4.99 6.40
CA GLU A 13 -9.83 5.47 5.76
C GLU A 13 -10.80 4.31 5.46
N LYS A 14 -10.28 3.17 4.99
CA LYS A 14 -11.10 1.99 4.67
C LYS A 14 -11.35 1.05 5.86
N ASN A 15 -10.81 1.35 7.04
CA ASN A 15 -10.89 0.51 8.25
C ASN A 15 -10.41 -0.94 8.02
N ILE A 16 -9.31 -1.09 7.25
CA ILE A 16 -8.74 -2.38 6.89
C ILE A 16 -7.50 -2.65 7.76
N SER A 17 -7.47 -3.83 8.38
CA SER A 17 -6.32 -4.24 9.17
C SER A 17 -5.14 -4.67 8.29
N LYS A 18 -3.92 -4.39 8.76
CA LYS A 18 -2.67 -4.78 8.07
C LYS A 18 -2.59 -6.30 7.84
N ASN A 19 -3.21 -7.10 8.70
CA ASN A 19 -3.22 -8.57 8.55
C ASN A 19 -4.02 -9.00 7.30
N LYS A 20 -5.22 -8.43 7.10
CA LYS A 20 -6.06 -8.75 5.93
C LYS A 20 -5.35 -8.43 4.63
N VAL A 21 -4.62 -7.31 4.58
CA VAL A 21 -3.82 -6.93 3.39
C VAL A 21 -2.68 -7.89 3.15
N CYS A 22 -1.96 -8.32 4.21
CA CYS A 22 -0.86 -9.29 4.06
C CYS A 22 -1.36 -10.60 3.46
N GLU A 23 -2.52 -11.07 3.91
CA GLU A 23 -3.16 -12.31 3.44
C GLU A 23 -3.65 -12.17 1.99
N ALA A 24 -4.45 -11.14 1.70
CA ALA A 24 -5.02 -10.94 0.37
C ALA A 24 -3.96 -10.61 -0.70
N CYS A 25 -3.00 -9.74 -0.36
CA CYS A 25 -1.95 -9.33 -1.28
C CYS A 25 -0.72 -10.24 -1.22
N LYS A 26 -0.74 -11.37 -0.49
CA LYS A 26 0.42 -12.26 -0.31
C LYS A 26 1.71 -11.48 0.02
N LEU A 27 1.60 -10.47 0.88
CA LEU A 27 2.70 -9.60 1.29
C LEU A 27 3.24 -10.05 2.64
N GLN A 28 4.56 -10.04 2.77
CA GLN A 28 5.16 -10.21 4.09
C GLN A 28 4.84 -9.00 4.98
N ARG A 29 4.58 -9.25 6.27
CA ARG A 29 4.23 -8.20 7.24
C ARG A 29 5.29 -7.10 7.33
N THR A 30 6.56 -7.46 7.22
CA THR A 30 7.67 -6.50 7.19
C THR A 30 7.61 -5.59 5.96
N GLN A 31 7.29 -6.15 4.78
CA GLN A 31 7.11 -5.36 3.57
C GLN A 31 5.93 -4.40 3.72
N LEU A 32 4.77 -4.88 4.16
CA LEU A 32 3.60 -4.03 4.38
C LEU A 32 3.88 -2.89 5.38
N ASN A 33 4.60 -3.19 6.46
CA ASN A 33 5.02 -2.17 7.41
C ASN A 33 5.95 -1.13 6.80
N ASN A 34 6.85 -1.52 5.91
CA ASN A 34 7.70 -0.58 5.19
C ASN A 34 6.88 0.30 4.23
N TYR A 35 5.89 -0.28 3.53
CA TYR A 35 4.95 0.47 2.71
C TYR A 35 4.19 1.51 3.54
N CYS A 36 3.65 1.12 4.70
CA CYS A 36 2.95 2.02 5.61
C CYS A 36 3.83 3.14 6.18
N LYS A 37 5.13 2.86 6.39
CA LYS A 37 6.09 3.83 6.95
C LYS A 37 6.78 4.69 5.89
N GLY A 38 6.42 4.55 4.61
CA GLY A 38 7.06 5.27 3.50
C GLY A 38 8.54 4.94 3.33
N LYS A 39 9.01 3.78 3.81
CA LYS A 39 10.42 3.34 3.76
C LYS A 39 10.77 2.58 2.47
N VAL A 40 9.81 2.45 1.56
CA VAL A 40 9.97 1.68 0.33
C VAL A 40 10.46 2.58 -0.79
N THR A 41 11.54 2.16 -1.46
CA THR A 41 12.12 2.86 -2.62
C THR A 41 11.70 2.26 -3.96
N ARG A 42 11.12 1.05 -3.95
CA ARG A 42 10.66 0.32 -5.14
C ARG A 42 9.36 -0.41 -4.85
N VAL A 43 8.36 -0.20 -5.69
CA VAL A 43 7.09 -0.96 -5.64
C VAL A 43 6.94 -1.72 -6.94
N ASP A 44 6.55 -2.99 -6.83
CA ASP A 44 6.24 -3.82 -7.97
C ASP A 44 4.81 -3.52 -8.45
N LEU A 45 4.62 -3.37 -9.76
CA LEU A 45 3.33 -3.01 -10.35
C LEU A 45 2.25 -4.07 -10.13
N ALA A 46 2.62 -5.37 -10.07
CA ALA A 46 1.68 -6.43 -9.74
C ALA A 46 1.29 -6.38 -8.25
N ILE A 47 2.19 -5.98 -7.36
CA ILE A 47 1.83 -5.69 -5.95
C ILE A 47 0.85 -4.53 -5.90
N LEU A 48 1.13 -3.45 -6.64
CA LEU A 48 0.28 -2.27 -6.68
C LEU A 48 -1.11 -2.60 -7.22
N ALA A 49 -1.21 -3.38 -8.31
CA ALA A 49 -2.48 -3.81 -8.88
C ALA A 49 -3.32 -4.63 -7.89
N ARG A 50 -2.72 -5.59 -7.17
CA ARG A 50 -3.43 -6.37 -6.15
C ARG A 50 -3.87 -5.52 -4.95
N LEU A 51 -3.06 -4.55 -4.55
CA LEU A 51 -3.45 -3.59 -3.52
C LEU A 51 -4.64 -2.75 -3.99
N CYS A 52 -4.61 -2.27 -5.24
CA CYS A 52 -5.71 -1.50 -5.82
C CYS A 52 -7.00 -2.33 -5.91
N GLU A 53 -6.91 -3.58 -6.34
CA GLU A 53 -8.03 -4.52 -6.41
C GLU A 53 -8.60 -4.83 -5.03
N PHE A 54 -7.74 -5.17 -4.06
CA PHE A 54 -8.18 -5.52 -2.71
C PHE A 54 -8.74 -4.33 -1.93
N LEU A 55 -8.14 -3.16 -2.12
CA LEU A 55 -8.56 -1.94 -1.43
C LEU A 55 -9.65 -1.20 -2.20
N ASP A 56 -10.06 -1.65 -3.37
CA ASP A 56 -10.98 -0.92 -4.25
C ASP A 56 -10.57 0.56 -4.41
N CYS A 57 -9.37 0.75 -4.98
CA CYS A 57 -8.77 2.07 -5.19
C CYS A 57 -7.91 2.09 -6.47
N THR A 58 -7.34 3.25 -6.76
CA THR A 58 -6.43 3.44 -7.89
C THR A 58 -4.98 3.66 -7.41
N PRO A 59 -3.98 3.52 -8.30
CA PRO A 59 -2.59 3.86 -7.99
C PRO A 59 -2.41 5.28 -7.43
N ASN A 60 -3.22 6.24 -7.86
CA ASN A 60 -3.15 7.63 -7.39
C ASN A 60 -3.60 7.79 -5.93
N ASP A 61 -4.35 6.84 -5.38
CA ASP A 61 -4.74 6.84 -3.97
C ASP A 61 -3.59 6.38 -3.07
N ILE A 62 -2.71 5.53 -3.62
CA ILE A 62 -1.55 4.95 -2.92
C ILE A 62 -0.28 5.79 -3.14
N LEU A 63 -0.04 6.27 -4.36
CA LEU A 63 1.15 7.01 -4.76
C LEU A 63 0.89 8.51 -4.70
N LYS A 64 1.63 9.23 -3.86
CA LYS A 64 1.47 10.68 -3.65
C LYS A 64 2.81 11.40 -3.90
N LEU A 65 2.71 12.70 -4.17
CA LEU A 65 3.85 13.59 -4.39
C LEU A 65 4.12 14.43 -3.13
N ARG A 66 5.39 14.64 -2.82
CA ARG A 66 5.88 15.60 -1.82
C ARG A 66 7.10 16.36 -2.30
#